data_AF-A0A7X9PQX0-F1
#
_entry.id   AF-A0A7X9PQX0-F1
#
_cell.length_a   1.000
_cell.length_b   1.000
_cell.length_c   1.000
_cell.angle_alpha   90.00
_cell.angle_beta   90.00
_cell.angle_gamma   90.00
#
_symmetry.space_group_name_H-M   'P 1'
#
loop_
_entity.id
_entity.type
_entity.pdbx_description
1 polymer ?
#
loop_
_entity_poly.entity_id
_entity_poly.type
_entity_poly.pdbx_seq_one_letter_code
_entity_poly.pdbx_strand_id
1 'polypeptide(L)'
;MRKKRFWRHGGKISCFRKSWNTACAKIHQPVLLFRNLGQNAVRNVIRASVPERAALTLSGHKTRSVFDRYNIVSQEDLKEAAEKRQAFNETQNKISESSYKLVTIGSKNSNRLQS
;
A
#
# COMPACT_ATOMS: atom_id res chain seq x y z
N MET A 1 -29.49 -16.42 2.68
CA MET A 1 -28.31 -15.63 3.14
C MET A 1 -28.60 -15.03 4.52
N ARG A 2 -27.86 -15.39 5.58
CA ARG A 2 -28.12 -14.92 6.96
C ARG A 2 -27.41 -13.58 7.22
N LYS A 3 -28.19 -12.50 7.41
CA LYS A 3 -27.68 -11.19 7.83
C LYS A 3 -27.08 -11.32 9.25
N LYS A 4 -25.75 -11.31 9.38
CA LYS A 4 -25.10 -11.22 10.70
C LYS A 4 -25.41 -9.84 11.31
N ARG A 5 -26.35 -9.82 12.25
CA ARG A 5 -26.65 -8.65 13.10
C ARG A 5 -25.54 -8.54 14.15
N PHE A 6 -24.86 -7.40 14.20
CA PHE A 6 -23.91 -7.09 15.26
C PHE A 6 -24.69 -6.76 16.53
N TRP A 7 -24.55 -7.60 17.56
CA TRP A 7 -25.19 -7.42 18.86
C TRP A 7 -24.13 -7.26 19.94
N ARG A 8 -24.30 -6.27 20.83
CA ARG A 8 -23.76 -6.33 22.20
C ARG A 8 -24.94 -6.64 23.12
N HIS A 9 -24.87 -7.72 23.89
CA HIS A 9 -25.91 -8.18 24.83
C HIS A 9 -27.34 -8.30 24.27
N GLY A 10 -27.52 -8.63 22.99
CA GLY A 10 -28.84 -8.87 22.39
C GLY A 10 -29.71 -7.62 22.16
N GLY A 11 -29.21 -6.42 22.49
CA GLY A 11 -29.88 -5.15 22.20
C GLY A 11 -29.42 -4.51 20.88
N LYS A 12 -30.30 -3.72 20.25
CA LYS A 12 -29.88 -2.84 19.15
C LYS A 12 -28.81 -1.87 19.68
N ILE A 13 -27.73 -1.68 18.93
CA ILE A 13 -26.75 -0.62 19.23
C ILE A 13 -27.46 0.72 19.01
N SER A 14 -27.86 1.37 20.12
CA SER A 14 -28.60 2.63 20.06
C SER A 14 -27.69 3.81 19.72
N CYS A 15 -26.44 3.82 20.19
CA CYS A 15 -25.52 4.95 20.00
C CYS A 15 -24.08 4.52 19.69
N PHE A 16 -23.76 4.35 18.41
CA PHE A 16 -22.38 4.08 17.94
C PHE A 16 -21.38 5.15 18.41
N ARG A 17 -21.79 6.42 18.41
CA ARG A 17 -20.91 7.55 18.74
C ARG A 17 -20.43 7.54 20.19
N LYS A 18 -21.26 7.07 21.13
CA LYS A 18 -20.85 6.90 22.54
C LYS A 18 -19.76 5.84 22.65
N SER A 19 -19.96 4.67 22.04
CA SER A 19 -18.94 3.61 22.04
C SER A 19 -17.65 4.02 21.33
N TRP A 20 -17.74 4.81 20.25
CA TRP A 20 -16.57 5.34 19.55
C TRP A 20 -15.78 6.32 20.43
N ASN A 21 -16.46 7.28 21.07
CA ASN A 21 -15.81 8.24 21.96
C ASN A 21 -15.12 7.55 23.14
N THR A 22 -15.75 6.54 23.74
CA THR A 22 -15.12 5.74 24.81
C THR A 22 -13.88 5.02 24.30
N ALA A 23 -13.89 4.47 23.09
CA ALA A 23 -12.72 3.84 22.49
C ALA A 23 -11.59 4.86 22.24
N CYS A 24 -11.92 6.02 21.66
CA CYS A 24 -11.01 7.15 21.44
C CYS A 24 -10.37 7.65 22.75
N ALA A 25 -11.14 7.73 23.84
CA ALA A 25 -10.63 8.10 25.16
C ALA A 25 -9.63 7.07 25.71
N LYS A 26 -9.90 5.77 25.54
CA LYS A 26 -8.99 4.70 25.97
C LYS A 26 -7.65 4.71 25.24
N ILE A 27 -7.65 5.08 23.97
CA ILE A 27 -6.42 5.19 23.16
C ILE A 27 -5.79 6.59 23.23
N HIS A 28 -6.27 7.47 24.13
CA HIS A 28 -5.80 8.84 24.30
C HIS A 28 -5.83 9.69 23.01
N GLN A 29 -6.72 9.38 22.08
CA GLN A 29 -6.92 10.14 20.83
C GLN A 29 -8.39 10.58 20.67
N PRO A 30 -8.80 11.65 21.39
CA PRO A 30 -10.19 12.11 21.41
C PRO A 30 -10.65 12.75 20.09
N VAL A 31 -9.73 13.13 19.19
CA VAL A 31 -10.00 13.90 17.96
C VAL A 31 -10.16 13.02 16.71
N LEU A 32 -10.12 11.68 16.86
CA LEU A 32 -10.28 10.76 15.75
C LEU A 32 -11.71 10.81 15.19
N LEU A 33 -11.87 11.57 14.11
CA LEU A 33 -13.11 11.61 13.34
C LEU A 33 -13.33 10.27 12.65
N PHE A 34 -14.42 9.60 13.01
CA PHE A 34 -14.82 8.32 12.41
C PHE A 34 -14.85 8.36 10.87
N ARG A 35 -15.24 9.49 10.27
CA ARG A 35 -15.25 9.68 8.82
C ARG A 35 -13.87 9.56 8.16
N ASN A 36 -12.79 9.83 8.89
CA ASN A 36 -11.43 9.78 8.36
C ASN A 36 -10.85 8.36 8.36
N LEU A 37 -11.51 7.39 9.00
CA LEU A 37 -11.04 6.00 9.03
C LEU A 37 -10.99 5.38 7.64
N GLY A 38 -11.91 5.74 6.74
CA GLY A 38 -11.89 5.27 5.35
C GLY A 38 -10.63 5.72 4.62
N GLN A 39 -10.19 6.97 4.85
CA GLN A 39 -8.95 7.50 4.25
C GLN A 39 -7.72 6.79 4.79
N ASN A 40 -7.65 6.60 6.11
CA ASN A 40 -6.52 5.91 6.74
C ASN A 40 -6.46 4.43 6.33
N ALA A 41 -7.60 3.76 6.20
CA ALA A 41 -7.66 2.38 5.74
C ALA A 41 -7.13 2.25 4.30
N VAL A 42 -7.58 3.10 3.37
CA VAL A 42 -7.08 3.10 1.98
C VAL A 42 -5.57 3.36 1.95
N ARG A 43 -5.08 4.37 2.68
CA ARG A 43 -3.65 4.69 2.74
C ARG A 43 -2.82 3.52 3.27
N ASN A 44 -3.25 2.89 4.36
CA ASN A 44 -2.53 1.78 4.96
C ASN A 44 -2.43 0.58 4.03
N VAL A 45 -3.51 0.29 3.28
CA VAL A 45 -3.54 -0.81 2.30
C VAL A 45 -2.57 -0.54 1.15
N ILE A 46 -2.55 0.69 0.61
CA ILE A 46 -1.61 1.06 -0.47
C ILE A 46 -0.16 1.01 0.01
N ARG A 47 0.13 1.49 1.22
CA ARG A 47 1.49 1.41 1.82
C ARG A 47 1.93 -0.03 2.08
N ALA A 48 1.00 -0.95 2.33
CA ALA A 48 1.28 -2.38 2.40
C ALA A 48 1.58 -3.02 1.01
N SER A 49 1.80 -2.20 -0.02
CA SER A 49 2.10 -2.63 -1.40
C SER A 49 0.98 -3.46 -2.05
N VAL A 50 -0.26 -3.29 -1.60
CA VAL A 50 -1.42 -3.94 -2.21
C VAL A 50 -1.78 -3.23 -3.51
N PRO A 51 -2.01 -3.96 -4.62
CA PRO A 51 -2.43 -3.36 -5.88
C PRO A 51 -3.74 -2.57 -5.75
N GLU A 52 -3.83 -1.44 -6.43
CA GLU A 52 -4.96 -0.51 -6.30
C GLU A 52 -6.32 -1.12 -6.63
N ARG A 53 -6.41 -2.07 -7.59
CA ARG A 53 -7.66 -2.77 -7.89
C ARG A 53 -8.13 -3.63 -6.72
N ALA A 54 -7.21 -4.29 -6.02
CA ALA A 54 -7.51 -5.04 -4.82
C ALA A 54 -7.88 -4.10 -3.66
N ALA A 55 -7.15 -2.99 -3.50
CA ALA A 55 -7.46 -1.97 -2.50
C ALA A 55 -8.85 -1.32 -2.71
N LEU A 56 -9.24 -1.05 -3.96
CA LEU A 56 -10.55 -0.53 -4.34
C LEU A 56 -11.67 -1.47 -3.89
N THR A 57 -11.50 -2.76 -4.18
CA THR A 57 -12.47 -3.81 -3.86
C THR A 57 -12.56 -4.01 -2.34
N LEU A 58 -11.42 -4.07 -1.67
CA LEU A 58 -11.31 -4.24 -0.23
C LEU A 58 -11.97 -3.09 0.55
N SER A 59 -11.75 -1.87 0.09
CA SER A 59 -12.30 -0.66 0.72
C SER A 59 -13.79 -0.43 0.40
N GLY A 60 -14.37 -1.18 -0.54
CA GLY A 60 -15.78 -1.06 -0.91
C GLY A 60 -16.11 0.17 -1.76
N HIS A 61 -15.12 0.79 -2.40
CA HIS A 61 -15.34 1.92 -3.29
C HIS A 61 -15.94 1.45 -4.62
N LYS A 62 -17.08 2.03 -4.98
CA LYS A 62 -17.81 1.67 -6.21
C LYS A 62 -17.11 2.14 -7.48
N THR A 63 -16.42 3.27 -7.43
CA THR A 63 -15.76 3.88 -8.58
C THR A 63 -14.36 4.36 -8.23
N ARG A 64 -13.50 4.39 -9.25
CA ARG A 64 -12.11 4.83 -9.11
C ARG A 64 -12.01 6.29 -8.66
N SER A 65 -12.86 7.17 -9.18
CA SER A 65 -12.91 8.58 -8.79
C SER A 65 -13.24 8.80 -7.30
N VAL A 66 -14.02 7.92 -6.67
CA VAL A 66 -14.28 8.01 -5.22
C VAL A 66 -13.04 7.56 -4.45
N PHE A 67 -12.38 6.51 -4.90
CA PHE A 67 -11.15 6.00 -4.29
C PHE A 67 -10.02 7.02 -4.34
N ASP A 68 -9.80 7.66 -5.49
CA ASP A 68 -8.74 8.66 -5.65
C ASP A 68 -8.97 9.88 -4.74
N ARG A 69 -10.23 10.29 -4.49
CA ARG A 69 -10.54 11.36 -3.52
C ARG A 69 -10.16 11.02 -2.08
N TYR A 70 -10.18 9.74 -1.71
CA TYR A 70 -9.80 9.29 -0.37
C TYR A 70 -8.31 8.93 -0.27
N ASN A 71 -7.65 8.66 -1.39
CA ASN A 71 -6.20 8.46 -1.46
C ASN A 71 -5.47 9.82 -1.51
N ILE A 72 -5.45 10.53 -0.38
CA ILE A 72 -4.67 11.77 -0.26
C ILE A 72 -3.19 11.39 -0.16
N VAL A 73 -2.47 11.60 -1.26
CA VAL A 73 -1.02 11.44 -1.38
C VAL A 73 -0.31 12.52 -0.57
N SER A 74 0.60 12.12 0.32
CA SER A 74 1.44 13.04 1.09
C SER A 74 2.80 13.27 0.43
N GLN A 75 3.53 14.32 0.84
CA GLN A 75 4.89 14.56 0.37
C GLN A 75 5.83 13.39 0.68
N GLU A 76 5.64 12.73 1.83
CA GLU A 76 6.42 11.55 2.22
C GLU A 76 6.20 10.39 1.26
N ASP A 77 4.95 10.18 0.80
CA ASP A 77 4.63 9.11 -0.15
C ASP A 77 5.32 9.34 -1.51
N LEU A 78 5.45 10.61 -1.93
CA LEU A 78 6.16 10.98 -3.16
C LEU A 78 7.67 10.73 -3.03
N LYS A 79 8.25 11.07 -1.87
CA LYS A 79 9.65 10.82 -1.56
C LYS A 79 9.96 9.32 -1.56
N GLU A 80 9.16 8.52 -0.86
CA GLU A 80 9.31 7.06 -0.83
C GLU A 80 9.18 6.46 -2.25
N ALA A 81 8.26 6.97 -3.07
CA ALA A 81 8.12 6.53 -4.46
C ALA A 81 9.36 6.87 -5.30
N ALA A 82 9.95 8.05 -5.11
CA ALA A 82 11.18 8.45 -5.79
C ALA A 82 12.37 7.58 -5.39
N GLU A 83 12.54 7.30 -4.09
CA GLU A 83 13.60 6.44 -3.55
C GLU A 83 13.48 5.01 -4.09
N LYS A 84 12.27 4.42 -4.06
CA LYS A 84 12.02 3.09 -4.63
C LYS A 84 12.33 3.04 -6.13
N ARG A 85 12.02 4.10 -6.88
CA ARG A 85 12.33 4.20 -8.31
C ARG A 85 13.84 4.26 -8.55
N GLN A 86 14.57 5.03 -7.76
CA GLN A 86 16.03 5.12 -7.86
C GLN A 86 16.69 3.76 -7.58
N ALA A 87 16.32 3.09 -6.49
CA ALA A 87 16.85 1.77 -6.14
C ALA A 87 16.58 0.72 -7.24
N PHE A 88 15.38 0.74 -7.84
CA PHE A 88 15.06 -0.12 -8.98
C PHE A 88 15.97 0.14 -10.17
N ASN A 89 16.19 1.40 -10.55
CA ASN A 89 17.05 1.78 -11.67
C ASN A 89 18.51 1.35 -11.42
N GLU A 90 19.03 1.55 -10.21
CA GLU A 90 20.38 1.12 -9.85
C GLU A 90 20.53 -0.40 -9.97
N THR A 91 19.51 -1.16 -9.58
CA THR A 91 19.50 -2.62 -9.73
C THR A 91 19.52 -3.03 -11.20
N GLN A 92 18.70 -2.38 -12.04
CA GLN A 92 18.68 -2.64 -13.48
C GLN A 92 20.02 -2.29 -14.15
N ASN A 93 20.63 -1.17 -13.76
CA ASN A 93 21.96 -0.80 -14.23
C ASN A 93 22.95 -1.89 -13.84
N LYS A 94 23.08 -2.27 -12.56
CA LYS A 94 24.00 -3.34 -12.14
C LYS A 94 23.80 -4.67 -12.88
N ILE A 95 22.55 -5.02 -13.21
CA ILE A 95 22.24 -6.22 -13.99
C ILE A 95 22.74 -6.09 -15.43
N SER A 96 22.49 -4.94 -16.09
CA SER A 96 23.04 -4.68 -17.42
C SER A 96 24.57 -4.68 -17.35
N GLU A 97 25.14 -4.17 -16.26
CA GLU A 97 26.56 -4.16 -15.98
C GLU A 97 27.24 -5.50 -15.82
N SER A 98 26.57 -6.40 -15.12
CA SER A 98 27.01 -7.78 -15.02
C SER A 98 26.89 -8.48 -16.38
N SER A 99 25.78 -8.27 -17.10
CA SER A 99 25.51 -8.89 -18.39
C SER A 99 26.56 -8.54 -19.46
N TYR A 100 26.89 -7.26 -19.62
CA TYR A 100 27.89 -6.84 -20.61
C TYR A 100 29.29 -7.38 -20.30
N LYS A 101 29.66 -7.54 -19.02
CA LYS A 101 30.95 -8.10 -18.62
C LYS A 101 31.05 -9.57 -18.99
N LEU A 102 29.99 -10.36 -18.77
CA LEU A 102 29.96 -11.79 -19.09
C LEU A 102 30.09 -12.05 -20.60
N VAL A 103 29.39 -11.27 -21.43
CA VAL A 103 29.46 -11.38 -22.90
C VAL A 103 30.87 -11.06 -23.42
N THR A 104 31.50 -10.01 -22.86
CA THR A 104 32.83 -9.57 -23.30
C THR A 104 33.94 -10.55 -22.88
N ILE A 105 33.80 -11.21 -21.72
CA ILE A 105 34.74 -12.23 -21.24
C ILE A 105 34.61 -13.52 -22.06
N GLY A 106 33.38 -13.94 -22.41
CA GLY A 106 33.13 -15.12 -23.25
C GLY A 106 33.75 -15.02 -24.65
N SER A 107 33.71 -13.83 -25.28
CA SER A 107 34.32 -13.59 -26.59
C SER A 107 35.86 -13.63 -26.58
N LYS A 108 36.51 -13.27 -25.47
CA LYS A 108 37.98 -13.32 -25.36
C LYS A 108 38.54 -14.72 -25.15
N ASN A 109 37.74 -15.65 -24.61
CA ASN A 109 38.19 -17.02 -24.35
C ASN A 109 38.01 -17.98 -25.55
N SER A 110 37.13 -17.70 -26.52
CA SER A 110 37.00 -18.55 -27.72
C SER A 110 38.19 -18.44 -28.67
N ASN A 111 38.91 -17.31 -28.64
CA ASN A 111 40.06 -17.05 -29.53
C ASN A 111 41.41 -17.53 -28.94
N ARG A 112 41.42 -18.21 -27.79
CA ARG A 112 42.65 -18.70 -27.14
C ARG A 112 42.88 -20.21 -27.29
N LEU A 113 41.94 -20.96 -27.86
CA LEU A 113 42.02 -22.43 -28.02
C LEU A 113 42.47 -22.89 -29.42
N GLN A 114 43.02 -22.00 -30.24
CA GLN A 114 43.70 -22.39 -31.49
C GLN A 114 45.14 -21.86 -31.48
N SER A 115 46.05 -22.60 -30.84
CA SER A 115 47.48 -22.60 -31.12
C SER A 115 48.08 -23.93 -30.72
#